data_AF-A0A1U7PXV6-F1
#
_entry.id   AF-A0A1U7PXV6-F1
#
_cell.length_a   1.000
_cell.length_b   1.000
_cell.length_c   1.000
_cell.angle_alpha   90.00
_cell.angle_beta   90.00
_cell.angle_gamma   90.00
#
_symmetry.space_group_name_H-M   'P 1'
#
loop_
_entity.id
_entity.type
_entity.pdbx_description
1 polymer ?
#
loop_
_entity_poly.entity_id
_entity_poly.type
_entity_poly.pdbx_seq_one_letter_code
_entity_poly.pdbx_strand_id
1 'polypeptide(L)'
;MVPSDEVCMVNDAYIGKKQFEVKFDGKTYYGCCEMCKERIPKDATVRLAIDPYSNKQVDKAVAVIAVTGNNGEVSYFESKDNYTKYLKKQKQ
;
A
#
# COMPACT_ATOMS: atom_id res chain seq x y z
N MET A 1 -5.10 6.72 7.70
CA MET A 1 -3.95 6.73 6.77
C MET A 1 -2.70 6.43 7.56
N VAL A 2 -1.75 5.71 6.96
CA VAL A 2 -0.50 5.31 7.60
C VAL A 2 0.69 5.69 6.72
N PRO A 3 1.88 5.91 7.29
CA PRO A 3 3.06 6.23 6.50
C PRO A 3 3.52 5.00 5.70
N SER A 4 4.03 5.22 4.49
CA SER A 4 4.42 4.15 3.58
C SER A 4 5.63 3.35 4.08
N ASP A 5 6.53 3.99 4.84
CA ASP A 5 7.72 3.36 5.39
C ASP A 5 7.42 2.44 6.58
N GLU A 6 6.17 2.34 7.01
CA GLU A 6 5.71 1.40 8.04
C GLU A 6 4.84 0.27 7.50
N VAL A 7 4.72 0.16 6.18
CA VAL A 7 3.84 -0.79 5.49
C VAL A 7 4.68 -1.77 4.68
N CYS A 8 4.35 -3.05 4.78
CA CYS A 8 4.87 -4.05 3.87
C CYS A 8 4.01 -4.10 2.61
N MET A 9 4.51 -3.54 1.51
CA MET A 9 3.78 -3.50 0.23
C MET A 9 3.62 -4.88 -0.43
N VAL A 10 4.40 -5.87 0.00
CA VAL A 10 4.29 -7.25 -0.50
C VAL A 10 3.14 -8.01 0.15
N ASN A 11 2.90 -7.76 1.44
CA ASN A 11 1.88 -8.46 2.22
C ASN A 11 0.63 -7.61 2.48
N ASP A 12 0.61 -6.36 2.00
CA ASP A 12 -0.48 -5.41 2.21
C ASP A 12 -0.87 -5.26 3.69
N ALA A 13 0.16 -5.18 4.52
CA ALA A 13 0.05 -5.13 5.97
C ALA A 13 0.81 -3.94 6.55
N TYR A 14 0.16 -3.23 7.46
CA TYR A 14 0.76 -2.24 8.33
C TYR A 14 1.56 -2.93 9.44
N ILE A 15 2.85 -2.64 9.50
CA ILE A 15 3.77 -3.25 10.45
C ILE A 15 4.04 -2.33 11.65
N GLY A 16 3.86 -1.01 11.49
CA GLY A 16 4.02 -0.02 12.58
C GLY A 16 5.47 0.19 13.03
N LYS A 17 6.44 -0.12 12.16
CA LYS A 17 7.87 0.18 12.35
C LYS A 17 8.50 0.44 10.99
N LYS A 18 9.67 1.07 10.94
CA LYS A 18 10.38 1.30 9.68
C LYS A 18 10.70 0.01 8.93
N GLN A 19 10.34 -0.02 7.66
CA GLN A 19 10.53 -1.12 6.72
C GLN A 19 11.78 -0.90 5.86
N PHE A 20 12.19 -1.93 5.11
CA PHE A 20 13.32 -1.82 4.20
C PHE A 20 12.92 -1.02 2.96
N GLU A 21 13.66 0.05 2.70
CA GLU A 21 13.50 0.88 1.51
C GLU A 21 14.00 0.14 0.26
N VAL A 22 13.19 0.16 -0.81
CA VAL A 22 13.49 -0.46 -2.09
C VAL A 22 13.24 0.54 -3.21
N LYS A 23 14.31 1.03 -3.83
CA LYS A 23 14.21 1.92 -4.97
C LYS A 23 14.09 1.11 -6.25
N PHE A 24 13.02 1.32 -6.99
CA PHE A 24 12.77 0.67 -8.27
C PHE A 24 12.09 1.65 -9.23
N ASP A 25 12.62 1.77 -10.44
CA ASP A 25 12.06 2.61 -11.51
C ASP A 25 11.79 4.07 -11.05
N GLY A 26 12.74 4.66 -10.33
CA GLY A 26 12.63 6.03 -9.79
C GLY A 26 11.65 6.21 -8.62
N LYS A 27 11.00 5.13 -8.15
CA LYS A 27 10.04 5.13 -7.05
C LYS A 27 10.58 4.38 -5.83
N THR A 28 9.99 4.65 -4.67
CA THR A 28 10.37 4.04 -3.40
C THR A 28 9.25 3.15 -2.88
N TYR A 29 9.59 1.89 -2.63
CA TYR A 29 8.70 0.87 -2.06
C TYR A 29 9.26 0.36 -0.74
N TYR A 30 8.42 -0.33 0.03
CA TYR A 30 8.77 -0.80 1.37
C TYR A 30 8.39 -2.25 1.60
N GLY A 31 9.33 -3.02 2.16
CA GLY A 31 9.14 -4.45 2.48
C GLY A 31 9.59 -4.78 3.90
N CYS A 32 8.97 -5.80 4.52
CA CYS A 32 9.24 -6.14 5.92
C CYS A 32 10.44 -7.06 6.17
N CYS A 33 10.99 -7.65 5.11
CA CYS A 33 12.14 -8.55 5.19
C CYS A 33 12.92 -8.55 3.85
N GLU A 34 14.11 -9.15 3.84
CA GLU A 34 14.96 -9.26 2.64
C GLU A 34 14.21 -9.93 1.47
N MET A 35 13.38 -10.95 1.72
CA MET A 35 12.55 -11.56 0.68
C MET A 35 11.57 -10.56 0.04
N CYS A 36 10.96 -9.68 0.84
CA CYS A 36 10.08 -8.65 0.30
C CYS A 36 10.88 -7.65 -0.54
N LYS A 37 12.08 -7.30 -0.09
CA LYS A 37 12.98 -6.40 -0.81
C LYS A 37 13.41 -6.94 -2.16
N GLU A 38 13.70 -8.24 -2.24
CA GLU A 38 14.02 -8.89 -3.51
C GLU A 38 12.81 -9.06 -4.42
N ARG A 39 11.62 -9.27 -3.85
CA ARG A 39 10.40 -9.52 -4.63
C ARG A 39 9.88 -8.25 -5.32
N ILE A 40 9.93 -7.09 -4.66
CA ILE A 40 9.48 -5.80 -5.21
C ILE A 40 9.98 -5.51 -6.64
N PRO A 41 11.29 -5.58 -6.94
CA PRO A 41 11.79 -5.33 -8.29
C PRO A 41 11.46 -6.45 -9.29
N LYS A 42 11.28 -7.68 -8.81
CA LYS A 42 11.03 -8.88 -9.64
C LYS A 42 9.55 -9.05 -10.01
N ASP A 43 8.64 -8.65 -9.12
CA ASP A 43 7.22 -8.89 -9.23
C ASP A 43 6.47 -7.55 -9.29
N ALA A 44 5.85 -7.25 -10.43
CA ALA A 44 5.07 -6.03 -10.59
C ALA A 44 3.78 -6.05 -9.76
N THR A 45 3.24 -7.23 -9.45
CA THR A 45 1.96 -7.35 -8.72
C THR A 45 2.06 -6.84 -7.30
N VAL A 46 3.24 -6.92 -6.67
CA VAL A 46 3.47 -6.37 -5.33
C VAL A 46 3.70 -4.87 -5.31
N ARG A 47 3.87 -4.23 -6.48
CA ARG A 47 4.00 -2.78 -6.65
C ARG A 47 2.68 -2.10 -7.02
N LEU A 48 1.70 -2.90 -7.45
CA LEU A 48 0.41 -2.42 -7.95
C LEU A 48 -0.69 -2.84 -6.99
N ALA A 49 -1.67 -1.97 -6.80
CA ALA A 49 -2.88 -2.25 -6.03
C ALA A 49 -4.11 -1.79 -6.80
N ILE A 50 -5.28 -2.28 -6.42
CA ILE A 50 -6.56 -1.79 -6.93
C ILE A 50 -7.19 -0.90 -5.87
N ASP A 51 -7.55 0.33 -6.27
CA ASP A 51 -8.32 1.23 -5.41
C ASP A 51 -9.71 0.62 -5.18
N PRO A 52 -10.09 0.29 -3.93
CA PRO A 52 -11.36 -0.38 -3.64
C PRO A 52 -12.58 0.53 -3.86
N TYR A 53 -12.38 1.83 -4.07
CA TYR A 53 -13.42 2.78 -4.40
C TYR A 53 -13.61 2.94 -5.92
N SER A 54 -12.54 3.27 -6.65
CA SER A 54 -12.61 3.55 -8.10
C SER A 54 -12.36 2.33 -8.98
N ASN A 55 -11.93 1.20 -8.42
CA ASN A 55 -11.49 -0.01 -9.13
C ASN A 55 -10.36 0.22 -10.14
N LYS A 56 -9.60 1.31 -9.97
CA LYS A 56 -8.44 1.61 -10.82
C LYS A 56 -7.18 1.00 -10.23
N GLN A 57 -6.28 0.59 -11.11
CA GLN A 57 -4.95 0.19 -10.72
C GLN A 57 -4.13 1.43 -10.33
N VAL A 58 -3.49 1.35 -9.16
CA VAL A 58 -2.65 2.40 -8.58
C VAL A 58 -1.29 1.83 -8.22
N ASP A 59 -0.26 2.67 -8.29
CA ASP A 59 1.09 2.32 -7.88
C ASP A 59 1.24 2.56 -6.37
N LYS A 60 1.62 1.51 -5.63
CA LYS A 60 1.72 1.53 -4.17
C LYS A 60 2.74 2.56 -3.66
N ALA A 61 3.75 2.92 -4.45
CA ALA A 61 4.77 3.91 -4.05
C ALA A 61 4.22 5.34 -3.94
N VAL A 62 3.14 5.67 -4.66
CA VAL A 62 2.53 7.01 -4.67
C VAL A 62 1.08 7.03 -4.19
N ALA A 63 0.49 5.84 -3.96
CA ALA A 63 -0.87 5.70 -3.49
C ALA A 63 -1.03 6.15 -2.03
N VAL A 64 -2.26 6.52 -1.68
CA VAL A 64 -2.64 6.77 -0.29
C VAL A 64 -2.89 5.43 0.39
N ILE A 65 -2.18 5.18 1.48
CA ILE A 65 -2.28 3.92 2.23
C ILE A 65 -3.11 4.13 3.49
N ALA A 66 -4.10 3.27 3.71
CA ALA A 66 -4.90 3.29 4.92
C ALA A 66 -5.20 1.88 5.42
N VAL A 67 -5.15 1.69 6.73
CA VAL A 67 -5.61 0.47 7.38
C VAL A 67 -7.13 0.39 7.22
N THR A 68 -7.60 -0.68 6.59
CA THR A 68 -9.02 -0.92 6.28
C THR A 68 -9.53 -2.25 6.85
N GLY A 69 -8.64 -3.19 7.19
CA GLY A 69 -8.99 -4.46 7.83
C GLY A 69 -8.64 -4.51 9.32
N ASN A 70 -9.15 -5.54 10.00
CA ASN A 70 -9.08 -5.66 11.46
C ASN A 70 -7.70 -6.06 12.02
N ASN A 71 -6.81 -6.62 11.19
CA ASN A 71 -5.48 -7.11 11.61
C ASN A 71 -4.32 -6.31 10.99
N GLY A 72 -4.53 -5.02 10.75
CA GLY A 72 -3.51 -4.17 10.12
C GLY A 72 -3.43 -4.33 8.60
N GLU A 73 -4.40 -4.99 7.97
CA GLU A 73 -4.52 -5.00 6.50
C GLU A 73 -4.72 -3.57 6.00
N VAL A 74 -3.94 -3.23 4.98
CA VAL A 74 -4.03 -1.91 4.33
C VAL A 74 -4.63 -2.02 2.95
N SER A 75 -5.35 -0.97 2.57
CA SER A 75 -5.75 -0.72 1.20
C SER A 75 -5.06 0.53 0.66
N TYR A 76 -4.95 0.56 -0.66
CA TYR A 76 -4.30 1.63 -1.41
C TYR A 76 -5.36 2.38 -2.20
N PHE A 77 -5.24 3.69 -2.24
CA PHE A 77 -6.20 4.58 -2.89
C PHE A 77 -5.47 5.53 -3.83
N GLU A 78 -6.08 5.87 -4.97
CA GLU A 78 -5.51 6.81 -5.93
C GLU A 78 -5.41 8.22 -5.33
N SER A 79 -6.28 8.54 -4.36
CA SER A 79 -6.34 9.84 -3.70
C SER A 79 -6.97 9.77 -2.31
N LYS A 80 -6.73 10.82 -1.50
CA LYS A 80 -7.37 10.99 -0.18
C LYS A 80 -8.90 11.13 -0.29
N ASP A 81 -9.38 11.70 -1.40
CA ASP A 81 -10.81 11.83 -1.67
C ASP A 81 -11.47 10.47 -1.86
N ASN A 82 -10.83 9.55 -2.59
CA ASN A 82 -11.34 8.17 -2.75
C ASN A 82 -11.42 7.44 -1.41
N TYR A 83 -10.39 7.54 -0.58
CA TYR A 83 -10.41 6.99 0.77
C TYR A 83 -11.58 7.57 1.61
N THR A 84 -11.80 8.88 1.53
CA THR A 84 -12.90 9.54 2.26
C THR A 84 -14.27 9.06 1.77
N LYS A 85 -14.45 8.91 0.45
CA LYS A 85 -15.69 8.38 -0.14
C LYS A 85 -15.89 6.90 0.21
N TYR A 86 -14.82 6.11 0.21
CA TYR A 86 -14.84 4.72 0.66
C TYR A 86 -15.32 4.59 2.11
N LEU A 87 -14.76 5.38 3.03
CA LEU A 87 -15.17 5.39 4.44
C LEU A 87 -16.66 5.78 4.62
N LYS A 88 -17.15 6.74 3.83
CA LYS A 88 -18.57 7.12 3.87
C LYS A 88 -19.47 5.97 3.41
N LYS A 89 -19.07 5.24 2.36
CA LYS A 89 -19.81 4.08 1.83
C LYS A 89 -19.85 2.90 2.81
N GLN A 90 -18.78 2.68 3.59
CA GLN A 90 -18.70 1.59 4.58
C GLN A 90 -19.49 1.85 5.87
N LYS A 91 -19.85 3.12 6.14
CA LYS A 91 -20.65 3.52 7.31
C LYS A 91 -22.16 3.56 7.04
N GLN A 92 -22.58 3.19 5.84
CA GLN A 92 -23.96 3.27 5.35
C GLN A 92 -24.53 1.86 5.23
#